data_AF-A0A7C9IHD8-F1
#
_entry.id   AF-A0A7C9IHD8-F1
#
_cell.length_a   1.000
_cell.length_b   1.000
_cell.length_c   1.000
_cell.angle_alpha   90.00
_cell.angle_beta   90.00
_cell.angle_gamma   90.00
#
_symmetry.space_group_name_H-M   'P 1'
#
loop_
_entity.id
_entity.type
_entity.pdbx_description
1 polymer ?
#
loop_
_entity_poly.entity_id
_entity_poly.type
_entity_poly.pdbx_seq_one_letter_code
_entity_poly.pdbx_strand_id
1 'polypeptide(L)' 'MTPDTNKSANVAEKMKTVKAAWDKAPSGPKKDAALKHYRAAEKAHLAKNDADTHKELDAATHALA' A
#
# COMPACT_ATOMS: atom_id res chain seq x y z
N MET A 1 24.72 6.05 -3.68
CA MET A 1 23.43 6.71 -3.97
C MET A 1 22.58 6.60 -2.73
N THR A 2 22.44 7.69 -1.97
CA THR A 2 21.67 7.76 -0.73
C THR A 2 20.22 8.11 -1.06
N PRO A 3 19.21 7.27 -0.83
CA PRO A 3 17.83 7.61 -1.15
C PRO A 3 17.07 8.02 0.12
N ASP A 4 17.52 9.08 0.79
CA ASP A 4 16.82 9.63 1.97
C ASP A 4 15.90 10.80 1.62
N THR A 5 15.75 11.12 0.33
CA THR A 5 14.66 11.95 -0.23
C THR A 5 13.45 11.09 -0.66
N ASN A 6 13.56 9.75 -0.54
CA ASN A 6 12.68 8.80 -1.20
C ASN A 6 11.37 8.51 -0.45
N LYS A 7 11.20 8.89 0.82
CA LYS A 7 10.14 8.30 1.68
C LYS A 7 8.71 8.58 1.22
N SER A 8 8.41 9.80 0.76
CA SER A 8 7.07 10.21 0.28
C SER A 8 6.87 9.92 -1.22
N ALA A 9 7.93 10.02 -2.03
CA ALA A 9 7.91 9.55 -3.42
C ALA A 9 7.66 8.02 -3.51
N ASN A 10 8.20 7.27 -2.54
CA ASN A 10 7.95 5.83 -2.39
C ASN A 10 6.50 5.48 -2.11
N VAL A 11 5.73 6.35 -1.43
CA VAL A 11 4.36 6.02 -1.01
C VAL A 11 3.46 5.87 -2.23
N ALA A 12 3.44 6.89 -3.09
CA ALA A 12 2.62 6.87 -4.30
C ALA A 12 3.01 5.71 -5.24
N GLU A 13 4.30 5.38 -5.32
CA GLU A 13 4.79 4.23 -6.08
C GLU A 13 4.37 2.89 -5.45
N LYS A 14 4.53 2.72 -4.13
CA LYS A 14 4.04 1.53 -3.40
C LYS A 14 2.53 1.37 -3.57
N MET A 15 1.75 2.44 -3.50
CA MET A 15 0.30 2.38 -3.73
C MET A 15 -0.03 1.86 -5.12
N LYS A 16 0.64 2.36 -6.16
CA LYS A 16 0.46 1.85 -7.53
C LYS A 16 0.78 0.35 -7.62
N THR A 17 1.90 -0.07 -7.03
CA THR A 17 2.34 -1.47 -7.03
C THR A 17 1.35 -2.38 -6.30
N VAL A 18 0.93 -2.00 -5.09
CA VAL A 18 -0.05 -2.76 -4.28
C VAL A 18 -1.40 -2.83 -4.99
N LYS A 19 -1.86 -1.71 -5.58
CA LYS A 19 -3.10 -1.69 -6.37
C LYS A 19 -3.02 -2.61 -7.58
N ALA A 20 -1.89 -2.64 -8.28
CA ALA A 20 -1.69 -3.54 -9.41
C ALA A 20 -1.65 -5.02 -8.99
N ALA A 21 -1.00 -5.34 -7.86
CA ALA A 21 -1.01 -6.68 -7.29
C ALA A 21 -2.42 -7.11 -6.87
N TRP A 22 -3.17 -6.20 -6.22
CA TRP A 22 -4.55 -6.42 -5.82
C TRP A 22 -5.48 -6.65 -7.02
N ASP A 23 -5.32 -5.86 -8.09
CA ASP A 23 -6.11 -5.97 -9.31
C ASP A 23 -5.94 -7.36 -9.96
N LYS A 24 -4.69 -7.83 -10.06
CA LYS A 24 -4.32 -9.16 -10.58
C LYS A 24 -4.68 -10.31 -9.67
N ALA A 25 -4.85 -10.08 -8.37
CA ALA A 25 -5.18 -11.13 -7.42
C ALA A 25 -6.58 -11.69 -7.70
N PRO A 26 -6.78 -13.03 -7.60
CA PRO A 26 -8.09 -13.63 -7.72
C PRO A 26 -9.01 -13.15 -6.59
N SER A 27 -10.30 -13.02 -6.90
CA SER A 27 -11.31 -12.67 -5.89
C SER A 27 -11.29 -13.71 -4.76
N GLY A 28 -11.23 -13.23 -3.52
CA GLY A 28 -11.12 -14.09 -2.35
C GLY A 28 -10.70 -13.32 -1.10
N PRO A 29 -10.63 -13.99 0.05
CA PRO A 29 -10.40 -13.37 1.35
C PRO A 29 -9.08 -12.58 1.41
N LYS A 30 -8.05 -13.01 0.66
CA LYS A 30 -6.77 -12.29 0.50
C LYS A 30 -6.94 -10.92 -0.18
N LYS A 31 -7.72 -10.88 -1.27
CA LYS A 31 -8.02 -9.65 -2.02
C LYS A 31 -8.85 -8.67 -1.19
N ASP A 32 -9.82 -9.17 -0.41
CA ASP A 32 -10.61 -8.35 0.52
C ASP A 32 -9.75 -7.76 1.66
N ALA A 33 -8.88 -8.58 2.26
CA ALA A 33 -7.94 -8.10 3.29
C ALA A 33 -7.00 -7.03 2.74
N ALA A 34 -6.44 -7.25 1.56
CA ALA A 34 -5.59 -6.28 0.88
C ALA A 34 -6.34 -4.99 0.53
N LEU A 35 -7.61 -5.06 0.12
CA LEU A 35 -8.43 -3.87 -0.14
C LEU A 35 -8.64 -3.04 1.12
N LYS A 36 -8.91 -3.69 2.26
CA LYS A 36 -9.10 -3.02 3.55
C LYS A 36 -7.85 -2.23 3.95
N HIS A 37 -6.68 -2.86 3.85
CA HIS A 37 -5.39 -2.21 4.13
C HIS A 37 -5.07 -1.11 3.13
N TYR A 38 -5.31 -1.34 1.83
CA TYR A 38 -5.11 -0.30 0.81
C TYR A 38 -5.96 0.95 1.05
N ARG A 39 -7.22 0.78 1.46
CA ARG A 39 -8.11 1.90 1.82
C ARG A 39 -7.64 2.64 3.08
N ALA A 40 -7.07 1.93 4.05
CA ALA A 40 -6.45 2.54 5.22
C ALA A 40 -5.20 3.36 4.83
N ALA A 41 -4.38 2.82 3.92
CA ALA A 41 -3.25 3.52 3.33
C ALA A 41 -3.68 4.80 2.58
N GLU A 42 -4.75 4.76 1.78
CA GLU A 42 -5.29 5.96 1.12
C GLU A 42 -5.68 7.05 2.11
N LYS A 43 -6.36 6.70 3.20
CA LYS A 43 -6.73 7.66 4.24
C LYS A 43 -5.50 8.24 4.96
N ALA A 44 -4.53 7.39 5.30
CA ALA A 44 -3.28 7.82 5.93
C ALA A 44 -2.47 8.75 5.01
N HIS A 45 -2.44 8.48 3.71
CA HIS A 45 -1.76 9.30 2.71
C HIS A 45 -2.40 10.69 2.60
N LEU A 46 -3.74 10.75 2.55
CA LEU A 46 -4.48 12.01 2.57
C LEU A 46 -4.26 12.81 3.85
N ALA A 47 -4.08 12.12 4.98
CA ALA A 47 -3.70 12.72 6.26
C ALA A 47 -2.21 13.10 6.34
N LYS A 48 -1.44 12.96 5.26
CA LYS A 48 0.02 13.16 5.20
C LYS A 48 0.80 12.33 6.23
N ASN A 49 0.25 11.18 6.63
CA ASN A 49 0.91 10.22 7.50
C ASN A 49 1.56 9.11 6.65
N ASP A 50 2.76 9.40 6.14
CA ASP A 50 3.52 8.46 5.32
C ASP A 50 3.88 7.17 6.09
N ALA A 51 4.05 7.22 7.41
CA ALA A 51 4.41 6.07 8.22
C ALA A 51 3.28 5.02 8.28
N ASP A 52 2.05 5.46 8.60
CA ASP A 52 0.87 4.58 8.54
C ASP A 52 0.63 4.11 7.11
N THR A 53 0.82 4.99 6.13
CA THR A 53 0.63 4.61 4.72
C THR A 53 1.56 3.46 4.33
N HIS A 54 2.85 3.56 4.67
CA HIS A 54 3.81 2.47 4.41
C HIS A 54 3.44 1.18 5.12
N LYS A 55 3.03 1.26 6.39
CA LYS A 55 2.63 0.10 7.20
C LYS A 55 1.42 -0.63 6.59
N GLU A 56 0.39 0.13 6.22
CA GLU A 56 -0.82 -0.43 5.63
C GLU A 56 -0.57 -0.99 4.23
N LEU A 57 0.30 -0.36 3.43
CA LEU A 57 0.69 -0.90 2.12
C LEU A 57 1.48 -2.19 2.22
N ASP A 58 2.38 -2.31 3.22
CA ASP A 58 3.07 -3.57 3.50
C ASP A 58 2.07 -4.65 3.91
N ALA A 59 1.14 -4.34 4.83
CA ALA A 59 0.09 -5.28 5.22
C ALA A 59 -0.77 -5.73 4.03
N ALA A 60 -1.11 -4.81 3.12
CA ALA A 60 -1.83 -5.13 1.89
C ALA A 60 -1.02 -6.06 0.98
N THR A 61 0.28 -5.80 0.77
CA THR A 61 1.15 -6.69 -0.01
C THR A 61 1.28 -8.07 0.64
N HIS A 62 1.45 -8.13 1.95
CA HIS A 62 1.54 -9.38 2.71
C HIS A 62 0.23 -10.19 2.66
N ALA A 63 -0.92 -9.52 2.65
CA ALA A 63 -2.22 -10.18 2.50
C ALA A 63 -2.41 -10.80 1.11
N LEU A 64 -1.72 -10.29 0.08
CA LEU A 64 -1.76 -10.80 -1.30
C LEU A 64 -0.77 -11.95 -1.56
N ALA A 65 0.25 -12.12 -0.71
CA ALA A 65 1.15 -13.28 -0.73
C ALA A 65 0.42 -14.55 -0.27
#